data_AF-A0A9X1YB50-F1
#
_entry.id   AF-A0A9X1YB50-F1
#
_cell.length_a   1.000
_cell.length_b   1.000
_cell.length_c   1.000
_cell.angle_alpha   90.00
_cell.angle_beta   90.00
_cell.angle_gamma   90.00
#
_symmetry.space_group_name_H-M   'P 1'
#
loop_
_entity.id
_entity.type
_entity.pdbx_description
1 polymer ?
#
loop_
_entity_poly.entity_id
_entity_poly.type
_entity_poly.pdbx_seq_one_letter_code
_entity_poly.pdbx_strand_id
1 'polypeptide(L)'
;PPPPPPPPGTALLGIGGVPAERDLGPWLLALALLLLAADLLVSLGLRGLLRRSAGGGAGDRPAGGAAGGRGRRAAGAAALLGLGLGLALLAAGPARAQGSAQGSAQGSGPGSGQGGDSPEAAALATRLAYVATGDAQLDETLRSGLAGLSDYVNRRTAAALAEPMAVDPARDDLSLYPLLYWALTADAPQPDPAAVAALNAFMRAGGIILFDTRDEGSGEGFAPGTRAALRRVTRDLAIPPLAPIPDEHVLRRAFYLLPEMPGRFAGGEVWAARDQDRANDSVSPVIIGGHDWASAWAVDRNGQSPYAPIPGGARQRTLAYRFGVNLVMYALTGNYKGDQVHVPAILERLGN
;
A
#
# COMPACT_ATOMS: atom_id res chain seq x y z
N PRO A 1 -1.27 -30.02 -10.89
CA PRO A 1 0.01 -30.78 -10.95
C PRO A 1 1.17 -29.79 -10.78
N PRO A 2 2.21 -30.09 -9.99
CA PRO A 2 3.39 -29.24 -9.95
C PRO A 2 4.10 -29.26 -11.30
N PRO A 3 4.78 -28.17 -11.70
CA PRO A 3 5.57 -28.16 -12.92
C PRO A 3 6.73 -29.16 -12.82
N PRO A 4 7.17 -29.73 -13.96
CA PRO A 4 8.32 -30.62 -13.99
C PRO A 4 9.57 -29.88 -13.49
N PRO A 5 10.49 -30.57 -12.79
CA PRO A 5 11.73 -29.97 -12.31
C PRO A 5 12.59 -29.52 -13.51
N PRO A 6 13.30 -28.38 -13.37
CA PRO A 6 14.14 -27.87 -14.44
C PRO A 6 15.40 -28.75 -14.62
N PRO A 7 16.05 -28.72 -15.80
CA PRO A 7 17.24 -29.52 -16.08
C PRO A 7 18.40 -29.26 -15.11
N PRO A 8 19.27 -30.26 -14.85
CA PRO A 8 20.45 -30.06 -14.01
C PRO A 8 21.38 -29.00 -14.62
N GLY A 9 21.72 -27.97 -13.83
CA GLY A 9 22.60 -26.86 -14.24
C GLY A 9 21.89 -25.58 -14.66
N THR A 10 20.55 -25.55 -14.74
CA THR A 10 19.83 -24.28 -14.93
C THR A 10 19.83 -23.46 -13.64
N ALA A 11 20.46 -22.28 -13.68
CA ALA A 11 20.24 -21.26 -12.68
C ALA A 11 18.78 -20.79 -12.78
N LEU A 12 17.99 -21.07 -11.75
CA LEU A 12 16.68 -20.42 -11.58
C LEU A 12 16.93 -18.97 -11.18
N LEU A 13 17.12 -18.11 -12.17
CA LEU A 13 17.01 -16.67 -11.98
C LEU A 13 15.52 -16.38 -11.80
N GLY A 14 15.12 -16.07 -10.57
CA GLY A 14 13.81 -15.49 -10.31
C GLY A 14 13.72 -14.19 -11.09
N ILE A 15 13.02 -14.21 -12.23
CA ILE A 15 12.75 -12.99 -12.99
C ILE A 15 11.95 -12.08 -12.06
N GLY A 16 12.55 -10.95 -11.69
CA GLY A 16 11.99 -9.81 -10.95
C GLY A 16 10.56 -9.98 -10.44
N GLY A 17 10.44 -10.32 -9.17
CA GLY A 17 9.20 -10.29 -8.42
C GLY A 17 9.06 -9.00 -7.64
N VAL A 18 7.93 -8.85 -6.96
CA VAL A 18 7.83 -7.99 -5.78
C VAL A 18 9.05 -8.26 -4.88
N PRO A 19 9.79 -7.22 -4.40
CA PRO A 19 10.95 -7.41 -3.55
C PRO A 19 10.64 -8.40 -2.41
N ALA A 20 11.58 -9.31 -2.13
CA ALA A 20 11.35 -10.35 -1.14
C ALA A 20 11.16 -9.72 0.25
N GLU A 21 9.91 -9.70 0.72
CA GLU A 21 9.58 -9.22 2.05
C GLU A 21 10.02 -10.23 3.11
N ARG A 22 10.61 -9.72 4.19
CA ARG A 22 10.88 -10.53 5.39
C ARG A 22 9.70 -10.44 6.33
N ASP A 23 9.01 -11.55 6.53
CA ASP A 23 7.95 -11.64 7.53
C ASP A 23 8.56 -11.76 8.94
N LEU A 24 8.66 -10.62 9.62
CA LEU A 24 9.15 -10.54 11.00
C LEU A 24 8.03 -10.74 12.02
N GLY A 25 6.77 -10.78 11.60
CA GLY A 25 5.61 -10.87 12.49
C GLY A 25 5.68 -12.06 13.46
N PRO A 26 5.92 -13.29 12.97
CA PRO A 26 6.06 -14.47 13.84
C PRO A 26 7.20 -14.36 14.84
N TRP A 27 8.34 -13.76 14.45
CA TRP A 27 9.51 -13.61 15.31
C TRP A 27 9.28 -12.56 16.41
N LEU A 28 8.64 -11.44 16.08
CA LEU A 28 8.26 -10.42 17.04
C LEU A 28 7.19 -10.93 18.00
N LEU A 29 6.21 -11.71 17.53
CA LEU A 29 5.21 -12.34 18.38
C LEU A 29 5.86 -13.36 19.34
N ALA A 30 6.77 -14.19 18.84
CA ALA A 30 7.53 -15.12 19.68
C ALA A 30 8.35 -14.39 20.75
N LEU A 31 9.01 -13.30 20.39
CA LEU A 31 9.74 -12.45 21.32
C LEU A 31 8.81 -11.82 22.37
N ALA A 32 7.64 -11.32 21.96
CA ALA A 32 6.65 -10.75 22.87
C ALA A 32 6.11 -11.80 23.87
N LEU A 33 5.84 -13.03 23.41
CA LEU A 33 5.43 -14.14 24.27
C LEU A 33 6.53 -14.55 25.25
N LEU A 34 7.81 -14.55 24.82
CA LEU A 34 8.95 -14.80 25.70
C LEU A 34 9.09 -13.72 26.77
N LEU A 35 8.95 -12.45 26.41
CA LEU A 35 8.98 -11.34 27.36
C LEU A 35 7.82 -11.42 28.37
N LEU A 36 6.62 -11.78 27.91
CA LEU A 36 5.46 -12.00 28.79
C LEU A 36 5.68 -13.16 29.76
N ALA A 37 6.27 -14.28 29.29
CA ALA A 37 6.60 -15.42 30.14
C ALA A 37 7.67 -15.05 31.19
N ALA A 38 8.67 -14.27 30.81
CA ALA A 38 9.68 -13.77 31.72
C ALA A 38 9.06 -12.86 32.80
N ASP A 39 8.18 -11.94 32.42
CA ASP A 39 7.47 -11.06 33.35
C ASP A 39 6.58 -11.85 34.32
N LEU A 40 5.90 -12.89 33.85
CA LEU A 40 5.12 -13.79 34.69
C LEU A 40 6.00 -14.53 35.71
N LEU A 41 7.16 -15.05 35.29
CA LEU A 41 8.11 -15.73 36.18
C LEU A 41 8.67 -14.78 37.24
N VAL A 42 9.05 -13.56 36.85
CA VAL A 42 9.51 -12.52 37.79
C VAL A 42 8.40 -12.18 38.79
N SER A 43 7.17 -11.99 38.31
CA SER A 43 6.00 -11.72 39.14
C SER A 43 5.70 -12.84 40.15
N LEU A 44 5.81 -14.10 39.74
CA LEU A 44 5.65 -15.25 40.63
C LEU A 44 6.78 -15.36 41.65
N GLY A 45 8.02 -15.05 41.26
CA GLY A 45 9.18 -15.00 42.15
C GLY A 45 9.03 -13.94 43.24
N LEU A 46 8.64 -12.72 42.85
CA LEU A 46 8.40 -11.60 43.78
C LEU A 46 7.24 -11.88 44.75
N ARG A 47 6.24 -12.66 44.33
CA ARG A 47 5.12 -13.11 45.19
C ARG A 47 5.49 -14.31 46.08
N GLY A 48 6.71 -14.84 46.00
CA GLY A 48 7.17 -15.98 46.79
C GLY A 48 6.57 -17.33 46.39
N LEU A 49 5.84 -17.39 45.27
CA LEU A 49 5.11 -18.58 44.79
C LEU A 49 6.04 -19.60 44.11
N LEU A 50 7.26 -19.21 43.73
CA LEU A 50 8.26 -20.11 43.13
C LEU A 50 9.06 -20.94 44.14
N ARG A 51 8.81 -20.80 45.45
CA ARG A 51 9.38 -21.70 46.46
C ARG A 51 8.60 -23.02 46.50
N ARG A 52 9.02 -23.98 45.67
CA ARG A 52 8.67 -25.38 45.86
C ARG A 52 9.35 -25.89 47.14
N SER A 53 8.51 -26.22 48.11
CA SER A 53 8.82 -27.12 49.22
C SER A 53 9.41 -28.43 48.68
N ALA A 54 10.68 -28.68 48.96
CA ALA A 54 11.34 -29.96 48.85
C ALA A 54 12.47 -29.95 49.91
N GLY A 55 12.56 -30.84 50.89
CA GLY A 55 11.73 -31.96 51.34
C GLY A 55 12.49 -32.70 52.45
N GLY A 56 11.78 -33.50 53.25
CA GLY A 56 12.31 -34.73 53.87
C GLY A 56 12.93 -34.65 55.28
N GLY A 57 12.43 -35.50 56.18
CA GLY A 57 13.18 -35.99 57.35
C GLY A 57 12.40 -36.05 58.65
N ALA A 58 12.00 -37.27 59.04
CA ALA A 58 11.32 -37.62 60.28
C ALA A 58 12.18 -37.39 61.54
N GLY A 59 11.53 -37.14 62.69
CA GLY A 59 12.19 -37.14 64.01
C GLY A 59 11.36 -36.46 65.10
N ASP A 60 10.67 -37.28 65.88
CA ASP A 60 10.11 -37.13 67.25
C ASP A 60 9.93 -35.75 67.92
N ARG A 61 8.74 -35.62 68.55
CA ARG A 61 8.41 -34.71 69.67
C ARG A 61 9.14 -35.18 70.96
N PRO A 62 9.41 -34.33 71.99
CA PRO A 62 8.39 -33.45 72.57
C PRO A 62 8.84 -32.10 73.20
N ALA A 63 7.80 -31.29 73.46
CA ALA A 63 7.59 -30.25 74.48
C ALA A 63 8.75 -29.41 75.05
N GLY A 64 8.59 -28.08 74.98
CA GLY A 64 9.16 -27.16 75.98
C GLY A 64 9.53 -25.78 75.43
N GLY A 65 9.07 -24.73 76.12
CA GLY A 65 9.81 -23.46 76.19
C GLY A 65 9.33 -22.33 75.29
N ALA A 66 8.61 -21.38 75.88
CA ALA A 66 8.49 -20.03 75.37
C ALA A 66 9.85 -19.32 75.38
N ALA A 67 10.16 -18.53 74.35
CA ALA A 67 10.66 -17.15 74.43
C ALA A 67 11.33 -16.72 73.12
N GLY A 68 10.81 -15.62 72.56
CA GLY A 68 11.60 -14.47 72.13
C GLY A 68 12.72 -14.66 71.10
N GLY A 69 12.51 -14.06 69.92
CA GLY A 69 13.50 -13.09 69.43
C GLY A 69 13.85 -13.13 67.94
N ARG A 70 13.47 -12.02 67.29
CA ARG A 70 14.23 -11.28 66.26
C ARG A 70 14.28 -11.81 64.82
N GLY A 71 13.84 -10.91 63.93
CA GLY A 71 14.32 -10.75 62.56
C GLY A 71 13.40 -11.39 61.52
N ARG A 72 12.73 -10.68 60.62
CA ARG A 72 13.07 -9.43 59.96
C ARG A 72 11.80 -8.70 59.54
N ARG A 73 11.62 -7.46 60.00
CA ARG A 73 10.86 -6.44 59.28
C ARG A 73 11.77 -5.85 58.19
N ALA A 74 11.11 -5.38 57.12
CA ALA A 74 11.60 -4.45 56.09
C ALA A 74 12.47 -5.00 54.95
N ALA A 75 11.83 -5.15 53.78
CA ALA A 75 12.13 -4.39 52.56
C ALA A 75 10.84 -4.46 51.71
N GLY A 76 10.06 -3.39 51.45
CA GLY A 76 10.50 -2.03 51.20
C GLY A 76 11.18 -1.97 49.83
N ALA A 77 10.40 -1.56 48.81
CA ALA A 77 10.83 -1.20 47.46
C ALA A 77 11.24 -2.33 46.48
N ALA A 78 10.25 -2.87 45.76
CA ALA A 78 10.42 -3.28 44.36
C ALA A 78 9.11 -3.19 43.54
N ALA A 79 8.16 -2.36 43.97
CA ALA A 79 6.94 -2.05 43.22
C ALA A 79 7.14 -0.94 42.16
N LEU A 80 8.38 -0.59 41.81
CA LEU A 80 8.70 0.51 40.88
C LEU A 80 9.62 0.13 39.71
N LEU A 81 9.95 -1.15 39.51
CA LEU A 81 10.74 -1.58 38.33
C LEU A 81 9.91 -2.31 37.26
N GLY A 82 8.73 -2.85 37.61
CA GLY A 82 7.83 -3.48 36.63
C GLY A 82 7.03 -2.50 35.77
N LEU A 83 6.73 -1.30 36.30
CA LEU A 83 6.01 -0.27 35.55
C LEU A 83 6.93 0.61 34.69
N GLY A 84 8.24 0.61 34.96
CA GLY A 84 9.23 1.41 34.22
C GLY A 84 9.66 0.80 32.89
N LEU A 85 9.63 -0.53 32.75
CA LEU A 85 10.03 -1.18 31.50
C LEU A 85 8.91 -1.20 30.45
N GLY A 86 7.64 -1.14 30.90
CA GLY A 86 6.49 -0.96 30.01
C GLY A 86 6.37 0.45 29.44
N LEU A 87 6.85 1.47 30.15
CA LEU A 87 6.81 2.87 29.70
C LEU A 87 8.07 3.30 28.90
N ALA A 88 9.18 2.57 29.00
CA ALA A 88 10.39 2.84 28.22
C ALA A 88 10.29 2.37 26.76
N LEU A 89 9.33 1.51 26.42
CA LEU A 89 9.04 1.09 25.04
C LEU A 89 8.21 2.11 24.23
N LEU A 90 7.78 3.22 24.85
CA LEU A 90 7.12 4.34 24.17
C LEU A 90 7.99 5.61 24.08
N ALA A 91 9.25 5.58 24.55
CA ALA A 91 10.16 6.73 24.50
C ALA A 91 11.45 6.51 23.70
N ALA A 92 11.66 5.32 23.13
CA ALA A 92 12.75 5.09 22.17
C ALA A 92 12.33 5.62 20.79
N GLY A 93 12.56 6.92 20.56
CA GLY A 93 12.55 7.48 19.21
C GLY A 93 13.48 6.70 18.28
N PRO A 94 13.24 6.71 16.96
CA PRO A 94 14.03 5.95 16.02
C PRO A 94 15.50 6.37 16.14
N ALA A 95 16.34 5.43 16.54
CA ALA A 95 17.79 5.59 16.54
C ALA A 95 18.23 5.84 15.09
N ARG A 96 18.63 7.08 14.82
CA ARG A 96 19.35 7.43 13.59
C ARG A 96 20.69 6.68 13.60
N ALA A 97 20.80 5.66 12.75
CA ALA A 97 22.10 5.09 12.42
C ALA A 97 22.88 6.13 11.60
N GLN A 98 23.74 6.89 12.27
CA GLN A 98 24.84 7.59 11.61
C GLN A 98 25.85 6.54 11.15
N GLY A 99 25.71 6.09 9.90
CA GLY A 99 26.78 5.45 9.17
C GLY A 99 27.72 6.54 8.64
N SER A 100 28.77 6.86 9.39
CA SER A 100 29.93 7.56 8.87
C SER A 100 30.72 6.62 7.97
N ALA A 101 30.44 6.68 6.66
CA ALA A 101 31.35 6.19 5.64
C ALA A 101 31.91 7.39 4.88
N GLN A 102 32.99 7.95 5.42
CA GLN A 102 33.93 8.73 4.63
C GLN A 102 34.59 7.78 3.61
N GLY A 103 34.26 7.96 2.34
CA GLY A 103 34.87 7.31 1.20
C GLY A 103 34.83 8.25 0.01
N SER A 104 35.78 9.19 -0.01
CA SER A 104 36.28 9.97 -1.16
C SER A 104 35.40 10.06 -2.41
N ALA A 105 34.68 11.16 -2.54
CA ALA A 105 34.29 11.72 -3.83
C ALA A 105 35.50 12.44 -4.44
N GLN A 106 35.86 12.08 -5.68
CA GLN A 106 36.66 12.92 -6.57
C GLN A 106 35.97 13.00 -7.94
N GLY A 107 35.37 14.17 -8.17
CA GLY A 107 35.32 14.86 -9.47
C GLY A 107 34.43 14.30 -10.58
N SER A 108 33.25 14.89 -10.74
CA SER A 108 32.86 15.65 -11.94
C SER A 108 31.59 16.47 -11.65
N GLY A 109 31.59 17.74 -12.06
CA GLY A 109 30.77 18.83 -11.49
C GLY A 109 29.26 18.79 -11.77
N PRO A 110 28.49 19.71 -11.15
CA PRO A 110 27.07 19.83 -11.37
C PRO A 110 26.80 20.55 -12.69
N GLY A 111 26.43 19.78 -13.71
CA GLY A 111 25.74 20.31 -14.88
C GLY A 111 24.28 20.56 -14.53
N SER A 112 23.90 21.81 -14.44
CA SER A 112 22.53 22.27 -14.47
C SER A 112 21.82 21.71 -15.71
N GLY A 113 20.86 20.81 -15.49
CA GLY A 113 19.95 20.30 -16.50
C GLY A 113 18.54 20.23 -15.93
N GLN A 114 17.80 21.33 -16.01
CA GLN A 114 16.34 21.27 -16.12
C GLN A 114 16.04 20.45 -17.39
N GLY A 115 15.42 19.29 -17.24
CA GLY A 115 15.03 18.45 -18.35
C GLY A 115 14.27 17.24 -17.85
N GLY A 116 12.93 17.30 -17.88
CA GLY A 116 12.11 16.13 -17.57
C GLY A 116 10.61 16.37 -17.45
N ASP A 117 10.17 17.52 -16.93
CA ASP A 117 8.75 17.78 -16.63
C ASP A 117 8.12 18.77 -17.62
N SER A 118 8.25 18.49 -18.91
CA SER A 118 7.61 19.29 -19.96
C SER A 118 6.40 18.53 -20.54
N PRO A 119 5.29 19.20 -20.89
CA PRO A 119 4.15 18.56 -21.58
C PRO A 119 4.55 17.77 -22.83
N GLU A 120 5.62 18.21 -23.51
CA GLU A 120 6.24 17.50 -24.63
C GLU A 120 6.69 16.07 -24.25
N ALA A 121 7.18 15.85 -23.02
CA ALA A 121 7.63 14.54 -22.56
C ALA A 121 6.47 13.55 -22.32
N ALA A 122 5.26 14.05 -22.07
CA ALA A 122 4.04 13.25 -21.94
C ALA A 122 3.44 12.87 -23.30
N ALA A 123 3.62 13.72 -24.33
CA ALA A 123 3.22 13.38 -25.70
C ALA A 123 4.11 12.31 -26.36
N LEU A 124 5.37 12.19 -25.91
CA LEU A 124 6.37 11.31 -26.53
C LEU A 124 6.36 9.87 -25.98
N ALA A 125 5.75 9.62 -24.83
CA ALA A 125 5.68 8.29 -24.22
C ALA A 125 4.45 8.18 -23.30
N THR A 126 3.80 7.01 -23.31
CA THR A 126 2.70 6.71 -22.39
C THR A 126 3.17 6.76 -20.94
N ARG A 127 2.44 7.49 -20.09
CA ARG A 127 2.77 7.66 -18.67
C ARG A 127 1.52 7.50 -17.82
N LEU A 128 1.72 7.08 -16.57
CA LEU A 128 0.69 7.22 -15.54
C LEU A 128 0.82 8.61 -14.91
N ALA A 129 -0.29 9.22 -14.54
CA ALA A 129 -0.28 10.49 -13.84
C ALA A 129 -0.95 10.38 -12.47
N TYR A 130 -0.56 11.24 -11.55
CA TYR A 130 -1.24 11.42 -10.28
C TYR A 130 -1.57 12.90 -10.05
N VAL A 131 -2.72 13.17 -9.42
CA VAL A 131 -3.09 14.53 -9.05
C VAL A 131 -2.22 14.97 -7.87
N ALA A 132 -1.50 16.08 -8.04
CA ALA A 132 -0.65 16.63 -6.99
C ALA A 132 -1.49 17.00 -5.76
N THR A 133 -1.08 16.52 -4.59
CA THR A 133 -1.85 16.68 -3.35
C THR A 133 -1.42 17.91 -2.56
N GLY A 134 -0.21 18.42 -2.80
CA GLY A 134 0.41 19.49 -2.03
C GLY A 134 1.08 19.00 -0.74
N ASP A 135 0.93 17.71 -0.40
CA ASP A 135 1.69 17.03 0.65
C ASP A 135 2.90 16.34 0.01
N ALA A 136 4.10 16.89 0.24
CA ALA A 136 5.33 16.38 -0.35
C ALA A 136 5.63 14.92 -0.01
N GLN A 137 5.24 14.43 1.18
CA GLN A 137 5.47 13.04 1.56
C GLN A 137 4.50 12.11 0.82
N LEU A 138 3.24 12.52 0.69
CA LEU A 138 2.26 11.77 -0.08
C LEU A 138 2.61 11.78 -1.57
N ASP A 139 2.95 12.93 -2.14
CA ASP A 139 3.32 13.05 -3.56
C ASP A 139 4.55 12.21 -3.90
N GLU A 140 5.56 12.13 -3.02
CA GLU A 140 6.70 11.22 -3.20
C GLU A 140 6.29 9.73 -3.11
N THR A 141 5.31 9.41 -2.27
CA THR A 141 4.74 8.05 -2.19
C THR A 141 3.98 7.70 -3.46
N LEU A 142 3.20 8.63 -4.01
CA LEU A 142 2.49 8.46 -5.28
C LEU A 142 3.48 8.26 -6.44
N ARG A 143 4.49 9.12 -6.51
CA ARG A 143 5.54 9.05 -7.53
C ARG A 143 6.29 7.72 -7.48
N SER A 144 6.80 7.33 -6.30
CA SER A 144 7.52 6.06 -6.14
C SER A 144 6.62 4.83 -6.33
N GLY A 145 5.35 4.93 -5.92
CA GLY A 145 4.32 3.92 -6.15
C GLY A 145 4.05 3.67 -7.63
N LEU A 146 3.74 4.74 -8.37
CA LEU A 146 3.46 4.64 -9.80
C LEU A 146 4.71 4.29 -10.61
N ALA A 147 5.91 4.70 -10.19
CA ALA A 147 7.15 4.29 -10.84
C ALA A 147 7.38 2.77 -10.66
N GLY A 148 7.16 2.26 -9.44
CA GLY A 148 7.19 0.82 -9.17
C GLY A 148 6.15 0.05 -9.98
N LEU A 149 4.94 0.60 -10.13
CA LEU A 149 3.91 0.01 -10.99
C LEU A 149 4.32 0.02 -12.48
N SER A 150 4.84 1.14 -12.99
CA SER A 150 5.32 1.26 -14.37
C SER A 150 6.40 0.24 -14.69
N ASP A 151 7.42 0.09 -13.83
CA ASP A 151 8.45 -0.95 -13.98
C ASP A 151 7.85 -2.37 -13.96
N TYR A 152 6.90 -2.63 -13.05
CA TYR A 152 6.24 -3.92 -12.94
C TYR A 152 5.42 -4.26 -14.20
N VAL A 153 4.73 -3.28 -14.79
CA VAL A 153 3.98 -3.41 -16.05
C VAL A 153 4.94 -3.68 -17.21
N ASN A 154 5.97 -2.85 -17.39
CA ASN A 154 6.92 -2.94 -18.49
C ASN A 154 7.66 -4.29 -18.54
N ARG A 155 7.87 -4.92 -17.38
CA ARG A 155 8.50 -6.25 -17.30
C ARG A 155 7.56 -7.42 -17.62
N ARG A 156 6.24 -7.20 -17.58
CA ARG A 156 5.23 -8.27 -17.64
C ARG A 156 4.29 -8.16 -18.83
N THR A 157 4.23 -7.00 -19.46
CA THR A 157 3.38 -6.74 -20.61
C THR A 157 4.23 -6.15 -21.74
N ALA A 158 3.63 -6.01 -22.92
CA ALA A 158 4.25 -5.30 -24.04
C ALA A 158 4.08 -3.77 -23.98
N ALA A 159 3.42 -3.25 -22.93
CA ALA A 159 3.28 -1.82 -22.75
C ALA A 159 4.64 -1.19 -22.38
N ALA A 160 4.83 0.06 -22.78
CA ALA A 160 6.02 0.84 -22.48
C ALA A 160 5.60 2.13 -21.75
N LEU A 161 5.60 2.07 -20.42
CA LEU A 161 5.33 3.20 -19.55
C LEU A 161 6.63 3.93 -19.19
N ALA A 162 6.65 5.24 -19.38
CA ALA A 162 7.72 6.08 -18.88
C ALA A 162 7.47 6.49 -17.41
N GLU A 163 8.38 7.27 -16.84
CA GLU A 163 8.27 7.80 -15.48
C GLU A 163 6.92 8.53 -15.27
N PRO A 164 6.24 8.29 -14.14
CA PRO A 164 4.96 8.91 -13.85
C PRO A 164 5.10 10.41 -13.62
N MET A 165 4.00 11.14 -13.81
CA MET A 165 3.98 12.61 -13.73
C MET A 165 2.94 13.11 -12.73
N ALA A 166 3.30 14.11 -11.94
CA ALA A 166 2.33 14.87 -11.16
C ALA A 166 1.56 15.82 -12.09
N VAL A 167 0.25 15.93 -11.90
CA VAL A 167 -0.58 16.86 -12.68
C VAL A 167 -1.42 17.76 -11.77
N ASP A 168 -1.61 18.99 -12.21
CA ASP A 168 -2.61 19.93 -11.74
C ASP A 168 -3.77 19.98 -12.76
N PRO A 169 -4.95 19.41 -12.43
CA PRO A 169 -6.08 19.37 -13.34
C PRO A 169 -6.57 20.74 -13.85
N ALA A 170 -6.24 21.83 -13.15
CA ALA A 170 -6.61 23.18 -13.58
C ALA A 170 -5.67 23.77 -14.65
N ARG A 171 -4.46 23.20 -14.81
CA ARG A 171 -3.38 23.79 -15.60
C ARG A 171 -2.82 22.87 -16.67
N ASP A 172 -2.71 21.58 -16.38
CA ASP A 172 -2.04 20.62 -17.23
C ASP A 172 -3.00 19.96 -18.23
N ASP A 173 -2.46 19.56 -19.38
CA ASP A 173 -3.21 18.85 -20.41
C ASP A 173 -3.40 17.38 -20.03
N LEU A 174 -4.59 17.05 -19.52
CA LEU A 174 -4.94 15.70 -19.08
C LEU A 174 -5.11 14.70 -20.24
N SER A 175 -5.24 15.16 -21.49
CA SER A 175 -5.48 14.30 -22.65
C SER A 175 -4.30 13.38 -22.99
N LEU A 176 -3.13 13.67 -22.43
CA LEU A 176 -1.89 12.91 -22.62
C LEU A 176 -1.80 11.64 -21.76
N TYR A 177 -2.77 11.42 -20.87
CA TYR A 177 -2.74 10.32 -19.90
C TYR A 177 -3.95 9.38 -20.08
N PRO A 178 -3.78 8.06 -19.94
CA PRO A 178 -4.92 7.13 -19.94
C PRO A 178 -5.60 7.02 -18.57
N LEU A 179 -4.86 7.32 -17.49
CA LEU A 179 -5.27 7.09 -16.12
C LEU A 179 -4.68 8.17 -15.19
N LEU A 180 -5.53 8.76 -14.36
CA LEU A 180 -5.16 9.64 -13.26
C LEU A 180 -5.36 8.93 -11.91
N TYR A 181 -4.31 8.89 -11.09
CA TYR A 181 -4.38 8.44 -9.70
C TYR A 181 -4.61 9.64 -8.78
N TRP A 182 -5.69 9.64 -8.01
CA TRP A 182 -6.01 10.73 -7.08
C TRP A 182 -6.14 10.20 -5.66
N ALA A 183 -5.05 10.27 -4.90
CA ALA A 183 -5.11 10.05 -3.45
C ALA A 183 -5.73 11.26 -2.76
N LEU A 184 -6.73 11.01 -1.93
CA LEU A 184 -7.41 12.06 -1.20
C LEU A 184 -6.71 12.36 0.13
N THR A 185 -6.66 13.65 0.44
CA THR A 185 -6.30 14.18 1.76
C THR A 185 -7.57 14.73 2.42
N ALA A 186 -7.60 14.77 3.76
CA ALA A 186 -8.75 15.27 4.51
C ALA A 186 -9.15 16.70 4.10
N ASP A 187 -8.14 17.50 3.78
CA ASP A 187 -8.26 18.92 3.46
C ASP A 187 -8.30 19.20 1.95
N ALA A 188 -8.41 18.16 1.11
CA ALA A 188 -8.50 18.34 -0.34
C ALA A 188 -9.63 19.32 -0.69
N PRO A 189 -9.31 20.43 -1.37
CA PRO A 189 -10.30 21.45 -1.73
C PRO A 189 -11.26 20.91 -2.79
N GLN A 190 -12.41 21.57 -2.94
CA GLN A 190 -13.23 21.34 -4.12
C GLN A 190 -12.47 21.84 -5.35
N PRO A 191 -12.38 21.05 -6.44
CA PRO A 191 -11.76 21.48 -7.69
C PRO A 191 -12.41 22.77 -8.18
N ASP A 192 -11.59 23.68 -8.70
CA ASP A 192 -12.10 24.91 -9.30
C ASP A 192 -12.84 24.62 -10.63
N PRO A 193 -13.59 25.58 -11.19
CA PRO A 193 -14.36 25.34 -12.42
C PRO A 193 -13.51 24.90 -13.62
N ALA A 194 -12.25 25.32 -13.71
CA ALA A 194 -11.36 24.92 -14.80
C ALA A 194 -10.96 23.45 -14.64
N ALA A 195 -10.55 23.05 -13.43
CA ALA A 195 -10.28 21.65 -13.09
C ALA A 195 -11.51 20.76 -13.31
N VAL A 196 -12.70 21.17 -12.85
CA VAL A 196 -13.95 20.43 -13.08
C VAL A 196 -14.21 20.23 -14.58
N ALA A 197 -14.05 21.27 -15.38
CA ALA A 197 -14.25 21.20 -16.82
C ALA A 197 -13.25 20.23 -17.48
N ALA A 198 -11.96 20.31 -17.11
CA ALA A 198 -10.90 19.45 -17.61
C ALA A 198 -11.11 17.98 -17.22
N LEU A 199 -11.43 17.69 -15.96
CA LEU A 199 -11.70 16.34 -15.46
C LEU A 199 -12.93 15.72 -16.13
N ASN A 200 -13.99 16.51 -16.33
CA ASN A 200 -15.18 16.05 -17.05
C ASN A 200 -14.89 15.80 -18.52
N ALA A 201 -14.05 16.62 -19.17
CA ALA A 201 -13.60 16.40 -20.54
C ALA A 201 -12.75 15.13 -20.65
N PHE A 202 -11.83 14.93 -19.71
CA PHE A 202 -10.99 13.76 -19.59
C PHE A 202 -11.81 12.47 -19.48
N MET A 203 -12.79 12.42 -18.58
CA MET A 203 -13.69 11.27 -18.45
C MET A 203 -14.52 11.03 -19.72
N ARG A 204 -15.03 12.08 -20.37
CA ARG A 204 -15.76 11.96 -21.65
C ARG A 204 -14.88 11.44 -22.80
N ALA A 205 -13.58 11.71 -22.75
CA ALA A 205 -12.61 11.25 -23.75
C ALA A 205 -12.12 9.81 -23.48
N GLY A 206 -12.66 9.12 -22.47
CA GLY A 206 -12.28 7.76 -22.10
C GLY A 206 -11.16 7.66 -21.07
N GLY A 207 -10.70 8.79 -20.53
CA GLY A 207 -9.74 8.82 -19.42
C GLY A 207 -10.35 8.28 -18.13
N ILE A 208 -9.57 7.53 -17.36
CA ILE A 208 -10.01 6.93 -16.09
C ILE A 208 -9.43 7.72 -14.91
N ILE A 209 -10.25 8.02 -13.90
CA ILE A 209 -9.80 8.56 -12.62
C ILE A 209 -9.95 7.49 -11.55
N LEU A 210 -8.84 7.12 -10.89
CA LEU A 210 -8.84 6.30 -9.69
C LEU A 210 -8.79 7.21 -8.45
N PHE A 211 -9.89 7.28 -7.70
CA PHE A 211 -9.91 7.93 -6.39
C PHE A 211 -9.53 6.94 -5.29
N ASP A 212 -8.50 7.28 -4.52
CA ASP A 212 -8.04 6.48 -3.39
C ASP A 212 -8.23 7.24 -2.07
N THR A 213 -9.20 6.80 -1.26
CA THR A 213 -9.52 7.38 0.05
C THR A 213 -8.56 6.93 1.15
N ARG A 214 -7.80 5.84 0.93
CA ARG A 214 -6.76 5.31 1.84
C ARG A 214 -7.26 4.98 3.25
N ASP A 215 -8.55 4.65 3.40
CA ASP A 215 -9.28 4.53 4.68
C ASP A 215 -9.88 3.12 4.96
N GLU A 216 -9.56 2.09 4.16
CA GLU A 216 -10.12 0.73 4.33
C GLU A 216 -9.46 -0.11 5.44
N GLY A 217 -8.29 0.27 5.95
CA GLY A 217 -7.53 -0.51 6.97
C GLY A 217 -8.23 -0.62 8.34
N SER A 218 -7.67 -0.03 9.39
CA SER A 218 -8.35 0.06 10.70
C SER A 218 -9.49 1.10 10.67
N GLY A 219 -10.18 1.24 9.55
CA GLY A 219 -11.07 2.34 9.19
C GLY A 219 -10.33 3.66 8.92
N GLU A 220 -11.03 4.78 9.17
CA GLU A 220 -10.52 6.15 9.00
C GLU A 220 -9.23 6.46 9.78
N GLY A 221 -8.80 5.60 10.72
CA GLY A 221 -7.60 5.82 11.53
C GLY A 221 -6.30 6.02 10.75
N PHE A 222 -6.23 5.59 9.48
CA PHE A 222 -5.08 5.85 8.60
C PHE A 222 -5.18 7.13 7.76
N ALA A 223 -6.41 7.57 7.45
CA ALA A 223 -6.68 8.71 6.59
C ALA A 223 -8.03 9.35 6.99
N PRO A 224 -8.12 10.01 8.15
CA PRO A 224 -9.39 10.49 8.66
C PRO A 224 -9.96 11.60 7.78
N GLY A 225 -11.27 11.62 7.58
CA GLY A 225 -11.95 12.68 6.81
C GLY A 225 -11.85 12.57 5.28
N THR A 226 -11.15 11.59 4.71
CA THR A 226 -11.03 11.43 3.25
C THR A 226 -12.35 11.06 2.58
N ARG A 227 -13.30 10.40 3.26
CA ARG A 227 -14.66 10.19 2.72
C ARG A 227 -15.44 11.49 2.55
N ALA A 228 -15.25 12.44 3.47
CA ALA A 228 -15.84 13.76 3.34
C ALA A 228 -15.15 14.55 2.22
N ALA A 229 -13.84 14.39 2.08
CA ALA A 229 -13.07 14.95 0.97
C ALA A 229 -13.52 14.39 -0.38
N LEU A 230 -13.78 13.08 -0.50
CA LEU A 230 -14.29 12.45 -1.71
C LEU A 230 -15.58 13.14 -2.17
N ARG A 231 -16.58 13.23 -1.28
CA ARG A 231 -17.86 13.90 -1.58
C ARG A 231 -17.70 15.37 -1.98
N ARG A 232 -16.68 16.05 -1.46
CA ARG A 232 -16.38 17.46 -1.79
C ARG A 232 -15.70 17.58 -3.15
N VAL A 233 -14.71 16.72 -3.43
CA VAL A 233 -13.95 16.72 -4.68
C VAL A 233 -14.81 16.28 -5.86
N THR A 234 -15.73 15.34 -5.66
CA THR A 234 -16.55 14.78 -6.73
C THR A 234 -17.86 15.52 -6.98
N ARG A 235 -18.17 16.59 -6.21
CA ARG A 235 -19.50 17.22 -6.19
C ARG A 235 -19.98 17.68 -7.58
N ASP A 236 -19.09 18.30 -8.36
CA ASP A 236 -19.40 18.87 -9.67
C ASP A 236 -18.86 18.03 -10.84
N LEU A 237 -18.30 16.85 -10.52
CA LEU A 237 -17.85 15.91 -11.52
C LEU A 237 -19.05 15.12 -12.06
N ALA A 238 -19.07 14.91 -13.38
CA ALA A 238 -20.09 14.15 -14.08
C ALA A 238 -19.87 12.63 -13.90
N ILE A 239 -19.88 12.18 -12.64
CA ILE A 239 -19.68 10.78 -12.28
C ILE A 239 -21.00 10.02 -12.47
N PRO A 240 -21.02 8.96 -13.29
CA PRO A 240 -22.22 8.13 -13.44
C PRO A 240 -22.55 7.39 -12.12
N PRO A 241 -23.77 6.87 -11.96
CA PRO A 241 -24.12 6.06 -10.80
C PRO A 241 -23.11 4.93 -10.56
N LEU A 242 -22.66 4.78 -9.32
CA LEU A 242 -21.64 3.81 -8.92
C LEU A 242 -22.29 2.55 -8.32
N ALA A 243 -21.64 1.41 -8.51
CA ALA A 243 -21.89 0.18 -7.76
C ALA A 243 -20.58 -0.53 -7.41
N PRO A 244 -20.58 -1.43 -6.40
CA PRO A 244 -19.43 -2.28 -6.15
C PRO A 244 -19.10 -3.11 -7.38
N ILE A 245 -17.81 -3.30 -7.64
CA ILE A 245 -17.31 -4.07 -8.78
C ILE A 245 -17.66 -5.56 -8.59
N PRO A 246 -18.55 -6.14 -9.42
CA PRO A 246 -18.91 -7.56 -9.34
C PRO A 246 -17.74 -8.45 -9.77
N ASP A 247 -17.82 -9.75 -9.49
CA ASP A 247 -16.78 -10.73 -9.82
C ASP A 247 -16.56 -10.88 -11.34
N GLU A 248 -17.61 -10.62 -12.12
CA GLU A 248 -17.61 -10.66 -13.58
C GLU A 248 -16.98 -9.43 -14.24
N HIS A 249 -16.72 -8.37 -13.47
CA HIS A 249 -16.27 -7.09 -14.02
C HIS A 249 -14.94 -7.24 -14.78
N VAL A 250 -14.85 -6.58 -15.93
CA VAL A 250 -13.69 -6.66 -16.84
C VAL A 250 -12.39 -6.28 -16.13
N LEU A 251 -12.41 -5.28 -15.24
CA LEU A 251 -11.26 -4.87 -14.44
C LEU A 251 -10.61 -6.04 -13.65
N ARG A 252 -11.39 -7.02 -13.18
CA ARG A 252 -10.86 -8.19 -12.44
C ARG A 252 -10.19 -9.23 -13.34
N ARG A 253 -10.26 -9.05 -14.66
CA ARG A 253 -9.80 -10.01 -15.68
C ARG A 253 -9.13 -9.35 -16.89
N ALA A 254 -8.74 -8.07 -16.78
CA ALA A 254 -8.14 -7.32 -17.88
C ALA A 254 -6.76 -7.88 -18.28
N PHE A 255 -6.00 -8.44 -17.32
CA PHE A 255 -4.73 -9.12 -17.59
C PHE A 255 -4.54 -10.35 -16.70
N TYR A 256 -4.62 -10.17 -15.39
CA TYR A 256 -4.71 -11.22 -14.38
C TYR A 256 -6.16 -11.50 -14.01
N LEU A 257 -6.45 -12.75 -13.63
CA LEU A 257 -7.70 -13.09 -12.94
C LEU A 257 -7.55 -12.81 -11.44
N LEU A 258 -8.35 -11.89 -10.92
CA LEU A 258 -8.27 -11.39 -9.56
C LEU A 258 -9.55 -11.64 -8.77
N PRO A 259 -9.50 -12.44 -7.68
CA PRO A 259 -10.65 -12.61 -6.80
C PRO A 259 -10.88 -11.40 -5.89
N GLU A 260 -9.85 -10.58 -5.68
CA GLU A 260 -9.85 -9.38 -4.84
C GLU A 260 -8.89 -8.35 -5.43
N MET A 261 -9.04 -7.09 -5.02
CA MET A 261 -8.24 -5.96 -5.51
C MET A 261 -7.49 -5.25 -4.36
N PRO A 262 -6.72 -5.98 -3.53
CA PRO A 262 -6.10 -5.40 -2.35
C PRO A 262 -5.04 -4.39 -2.74
N GLY A 263 -4.80 -3.42 -1.85
CA GLY A 263 -3.66 -2.52 -1.90
C GLY A 263 -2.76 -2.77 -0.70
N ARG A 264 -2.30 -1.69 -0.08
CA ARG A 264 -1.67 -1.77 1.23
C ARG A 264 -2.69 -2.24 2.25
N PHE A 265 -3.95 -1.86 2.12
CA PHE A 265 -5.05 -2.42 2.89
C PHE A 265 -5.79 -3.48 2.07
N ALA A 266 -6.16 -4.58 2.74
CA ALA A 266 -7.06 -5.60 2.20
C ALA A 266 -8.49 -5.39 2.74
N GLY A 267 -9.47 -6.02 2.10
CA GLY A 267 -10.89 -5.77 2.38
C GLY A 267 -11.37 -4.48 1.75
N GLY A 268 -12.63 -4.11 2.01
CA GLY A 268 -13.26 -2.94 1.39
C GLY A 268 -13.88 -3.23 0.03
N GLU A 269 -14.77 -2.34 -0.39
CA GLU A 269 -15.37 -2.40 -1.72
C GLU A 269 -14.63 -1.46 -2.68
N VAL A 270 -14.42 -1.92 -3.91
CA VAL A 270 -14.04 -1.05 -5.02
C VAL A 270 -15.29 -0.75 -5.81
N TRP A 271 -15.53 0.53 -6.07
CA TRP A 271 -16.69 1.02 -6.79
C TRP A 271 -16.32 1.46 -8.19
N ALA A 272 -17.19 1.19 -9.15
CA ALA A 272 -17.08 1.66 -10.52
C ALA A 272 -18.46 2.08 -11.04
N ALA A 273 -18.49 2.75 -12.19
CA ALA A 273 -19.72 3.03 -12.93
C ALA A 273 -20.52 1.74 -13.17
N ARG A 274 -21.82 1.78 -12.88
CA ARG A 274 -22.73 0.65 -13.13
C ARG A 274 -22.75 0.29 -14.61
N ASP A 275 -22.77 -1.01 -14.90
CA ASP A 275 -22.76 -1.57 -16.25
C ASP A 275 -23.80 -0.97 -17.20
N GLN A 276 -25.02 -0.71 -16.71
CA GLN A 276 -26.14 -0.17 -17.49
C GLN A 276 -26.00 1.32 -17.82
N ASP A 277 -25.16 2.02 -17.05
CA ASP A 277 -24.92 3.46 -17.18
C ASP A 277 -23.61 3.75 -17.94
N ARG A 278 -22.94 2.69 -18.46
CA ARG A 278 -21.83 2.84 -19.39
C ARG A 278 -22.39 3.14 -20.78
N ALA A 279 -22.18 4.35 -21.28
CA ALA A 279 -22.83 4.88 -22.49
C ALA A 279 -22.35 4.28 -23.84
N ASN A 280 -21.92 3.00 -23.87
CA ASN A 280 -21.42 2.17 -24.99
C ASN A 280 -19.96 1.69 -24.86
N ASP A 281 -19.25 2.08 -23.79
CA ASP A 281 -17.85 1.67 -23.59
C ASP A 281 -17.73 0.73 -22.39
N SER A 282 -17.03 -0.39 -22.55
CA SER A 282 -16.85 -1.41 -21.49
C SER A 282 -15.94 -0.94 -20.34
N VAL A 283 -15.59 0.35 -20.32
CA VAL A 283 -14.60 0.96 -19.44
C VAL A 283 -15.28 1.98 -18.52
N SER A 284 -15.01 1.89 -17.23
CA SER A 284 -15.53 2.83 -16.25
C SER A 284 -14.63 4.07 -16.19
N PRO A 285 -15.18 5.29 -16.31
CA PRO A 285 -14.40 6.52 -16.21
C PRO A 285 -13.91 6.81 -14.78
N VAL A 286 -14.51 6.15 -13.78
CA VAL A 286 -14.21 6.38 -12.37
C VAL A 286 -14.11 5.05 -11.64
N ILE A 287 -13.03 4.89 -10.88
CA ILE A 287 -12.85 3.80 -9.92
C ILE A 287 -12.59 4.41 -8.55
N ILE A 288 -13.22 3.89 -7.50
CA ILE A 288 -13.07 4.41 -6.14
C ILE A 288 -12.77 3.25 -5.18
N GLY A 289 -11.80 3.42 -4.30
CA GLY A 289 -11.62 2.56 -3.13
C GLY A 289 -10.69 3.20 -2.11
N GLY A 290 -10.42 2.53 -1.00
CA GLY A 290 -9.60 3.07 0.08
C GLY A 290 -8.37 2.24 0.43
N HIS A 291 -7.78 1.57 -0.56
CA HIS A 291 -6.81 0.50 -0.31
C HIS A 291 -5.35 0.97 -0.23
N ASP A 292 -5.06 2.26 -0.47
CA ASP A 292 -3.69 2.81 -0.45
C ASP A 292 -2.75 2.03 -1.39
N TRP A 293 -3.17 1.89 -2.65
CA TRP A 293 -2.48 1.05 -3.64
C TRP A 293 -1.09 1.58 -4.00
N ALA A 294 -0.92 2.90 -4.13
CA ALA A 294 0.38 3.51 -4.41
C ALA A 294 1.44 3.11 -3.38
N SER A 295 1.07 3.07 -2.09
CA SER A 295 1.96 2.60 -1.03
C SER A 295 2.34 1.12 -1.18
N ALA A 296 1.44 0.28 -1.68
CA ALA A 296 1.74 -1.12 -1.97
C ALA A 296 2.69 -1.30 -3.16
N TRP A 297 2.64 -0.39 -4.12
CA TRP A 297 3.51 -0.38 -5.31
C TRP A 297 4.83 0.37 -5.09
N ALA A 298 4.96 1.11 -3.99
CA ALA A 298 6.14 1.93 -3.75
C ALA A 298 7.41 1.09 -3.63
N VAL A 299 8.47 1.61 -4.24
CA VAL A 299 9.83 1.11 -4.15
C VAL A 299 10.77 2.27 -3.79
N ASP A 300 11.66 2.04 -2.83
CA ASP A 300 12.69 2.99 -2.47
C ASP A 300 13.91 2.88 -3.40
N ARG A 301 14.93 3.72 -3.18
CA ARG A 301 16.17 3.74 -3.98
C ARG A 301 16.97 2.44 -3.90
N ASN A 302 16.72 1.62 -2.88
CA ASN A 302 17.39 0.34 -2.66
C ASN A 302 16.55 -0.82 -3.23
N GLY A 303 15.47 -0.53 -3.96
CA GLY A 303 14.54 -1.50 -4.51
C GLY A 303 13.71 -2.22 -3.45
N GLN A 304 13.59 -1.66 -2.24
CA GLN A 304 12.78 -2.24 -1.16
C GLN A 304 11.39 -1.59 -1.12
N SER A 305 10.40 -2.34 -0.64
CA SER A 305 9.06 -1.80 -0.42
C SER A 305 8.97 -1.09 0.94
N PRO A 306 8.74 0.24 0.99
CA PRO A 306 8.79 1.00 2.24
C PRO A 306 7.53 0.85 3.12
N TYR A 307 6.40 0.41 2.55
CA TYR A 307 5.11 0.34 3.26
C TYR A 307 4.55 -1.06 3.31
N ALA A 308 4.55 -1.72 4.47
CA ALA A 308 4.00 -3.06 4.63
C ALA A 308 2.48 -3.11 4.31
N PRO A 309 1.99 -4.16 3.62
CA PRO A 309 0.56 -4.40 3.49
C PRO A 309 -0.02 -4.81 4.85
N ILE A 310 -1.32 -4.66 5.01
CA ILE A 310 -2.10 -4.94 6.21
C ILE A 310 -3.35 -5.71 5.77
N PRO A 311 -3.62 -6.91 6.34
CA PRO A 311 -2.92 -7.56 7.45
C PRO A 311 -1.53 -8.10 7.11
N GLY A 312 -1.17 -8.15 5.82
CA GLY A 312 0.21 -8.35 5.37
C GLY A 312 0.41 -9.52 4.40
N GLY A 313 1.69 -9.83 4.23
CA GLY A 313 2.18 -10.94 3.42
C GLY A 313 2.51 -10.58 1.97
N ALA A 314 3.58 -11.21 1.46
CA ALA A 314 4.04 -11.02 0.08
C ALA A 314 2.97 -11.35 -0.97
N ARG A 315 2.00 -12.23 -0.64
CA ARG A 315 0.86 -12.54 -1.49
C ARG A 315 -0.03 -11.32 -1.70
N GLN A 316 -0.36 -10.57 -0.64
CA GLN A 316 -1.19 -9.37 -0.74
C GLN A 316 -0.53 -8.33 -1.63
N ARG A 317 0.77 -8.07 -1.42
CA ARG A 317 1.52 -7.14 -2.28
C ARG A 317 1.56 -7.60 -3.73
N THR A 318 1.76 -8.89 -3.98
CA THR A 318 1.70 -9.46 -5.33
C THR A 318 0.33 -9.24 -5.97
N LEU A 319 -0.76 -9.43 -5.23
CA LEU A 319 -2.11 -9.14 -5.72
C LEU A 319 -2.32 -7.64 -5.97
N ALA A 320 -1.78 -6.76 -5.13
CA ALA A 320 -1.82 -5.32 -5.35
C ALA A 320 -1.13 -4.93 -6.65
N TYR A 321 0.07 -5.43 -6.93
CA TYR A 321 0.72 -5.20 -8.23
C TYR A 321 -0.08 -5.77 -9.40
N ARG A 322 -0.67 -6.96 -9.26
CA ARG A 322 -1.52 -7.54 -10.31
C ARG A 322 -2.79 -6.71 -10.55
N PHE A 323 -3.38 -6.14 -9.50
CA PHE A 323 -4.47 -5.17 -9.64
C PHE A 323 -4.00 -3.93 -10.40
N GLY A 324 -2.83 -3.38 -10.06
CA GLY A 324 -2.24 -2.28 -10.82
C GLY A 324 -2.05 -2.60 -12.30
N VAL A 325 -1.54 -3.79 -12.65
CA VAL A 325 -1.43 -4.22 -14.05
C VAL A 325 -2.80 -4.30 -14.71
N ASN A 326 -3.80 -4.88 -14.04
CA ASN A 326 -5.17 -4.92 -14.56
C ASN A 326 -5.72 -3.52 -14.81
N LEU A 327 -5.52 -2.59 -13.87
CA LEU A 327 -5.97 -1.21 -13.98
C LEU A 327 -5.32 -0.50 -15.17
N VAL A 328 -4.01 -0.64 -15.33
CA VAL A 328 -3.27 -0.06 -16.46
C VAL A 328 -3.73 -0.68 -17.77
N MET A 329 -3.84 -2.01 -17.85
CA MET A 329 -4.29 -2.67 -19.08
C MET A 329 -5.74 -2.31 -19.39
N TYR A 330 -6.60 -2.17 -18.38
CA TYR A 330 -7.98 -1.71 -18.53
C TYR A 330 -8.05 -0.29 -19.10
N ALA A 331 -7.18 0.61 -18.65
CA ALA A 331 -7.08 1.97 -19.19
C ALA A 331 -6.51 2.02 -20.61
N LEU A 332 -5.46 1.24 -20.90
CA LEU A 332 -4.77 1.26 -22.19
C LEU A 332 -5.50 0.52 -23.31
N THR A 333 -6.25 -0.53 -22.98
CA THR A 333 -6.94 -1.35 -24.00
C THR A 333 -8.29 -0.79 -24.38
N GLY A 334 -8.80 0.18 -23.60
CA GLY A 334 -10.00 0.94 -23.91
C GLY A 334 -11.13 0.06 -24.46
N ASN A 335 -11.70 0.51 -25.58
CA ASN A 335 -12.85 -0.08 -26.25
C ASN A 335 -12.52 -1.15 -27.31
N TYR A 336 -11.35 -1.81 -27.28
CA TYR A 336 -10.95 -2.75 -28.34
C TYR A 336 -12.01 -3.82 -28.69
N LYS A 337 -12.90 -4.20 -27.75
CA LYS A 337 -14.03 -5.10 -28.04
C LYS A 337 -15.32 -4.41 -28.47
N GLY A 338 -15.59 -3.16 -28.07
CA GLY A 338 -16.76 -2.40 -28.55
C GLY A 338 -16.56 -1.88 -29.98
N ASP A 339 -15.32 -1.54 -30.35
CA ASP A 339 -14.98 -1.11 -31.71
C ASP A 339 -15.08 -2.25 -32.73
N GLN A 340 -14.81 -3.50 -32.32
CA GLN A 340 -14.98 -4.69 -33.19
C GLN A 340 -16.43 -4.94 -33.61
N VAL A 341 -17.41 -4.48 -32.82
CA VAL A 341 -18.84 -4.64 -33.15
C VAL A 341 -19.27 -3.71 -34.29
N HIS A 342 -18.53 -2.61 -34.52
CA HIS A 342 -18.82 -1.61 -35.55
C HIS A 342 -18.12 -1.88 -36.89
N VAL A 343 -17.16 -2.81 -36.93
CA VAL A 343 -16.40 -3.15 -38.16
C VAL A 343 -17.32 -3.61 -39.31
N PRO A 344 -18.36 -4.45 -39.11
CA PRO A 344 -19.26 -4.83 -40.19
C PRO A 344 -20.00 -3.62 -40.82
N ALA A 345 -20.46 -2.67 -40.01
CA ALA A 345 -21.16 -1.47 -40.48
C ALA A 345 -20.25 -0.47 -41.20
N ILE A 346 -18.95 -0.45 -40.86
CA ILE A 346 -17.93 0.36 -41.56
C ILE A 346 -17.58 -0.27 -42.91
N LEU A 347 -17.48 -1.60 -42.98
CA LEU A 347 -17.23 -2.33 -44.23
C LEU A 347 -18.41 -2.24 -45.21
N GLU A 348 -19.66 -2.22 -44.74
CA GLU A 348 -20.85 -1.96 -45.58
C GLU A 348 -20.87 -0.55 -46.20
N ARG A 349 -20.26 0.44 -45.53
CA ARG A 349 -20.18 1.82 -46.03
C ARG A 349 -19.00 2.05 -46.97
N LEU A 350 -17.96 1.24 -46.91
CA LEU A 350 -16.79 1.29 -47.80
C LEU A 350 -16.92 0.36 -49.00
N GLY A 351 -17.89 -0.56 -48.98
CA GLY A 351 -18.21 -1.49 -50.07
C GLY A 351 -19.23 -0.98 -51.09
N ASN A 352 -19.65 0.28 -51.01
CA ASN A 352 -20.52 0.97 -51.99
C ASN A 352 -19.86 2.23 -52.53
#